data_AF-A0A7C0VCQ1-F1
#
_entry.id   AF-A0A7C0VCQ1-F1
#
_cell.length_a   1.000
_cell.length_b   1.000
_cell.length_c   1.000
_cell.angle_alpha   90.00
_cell.angle_beta   90.00
_cell.angle_gamma   90.00
#
_symmetry.space_group_name_H-M   'P 1'
#
loop_
_entity.id
_entity.type
_entity.pdbx_description
1 polymer ?
#
loop_
_entity_poly.entity_id
_entity_poly.type
_entity_poly.pdbx_seq_one_letter_code
_entity_poly.pdbx_strand_id
1 'polypeptide(L)'
;MLTPNLRKRLKSPLGMLIRGHPDQTVRRLKKIMDDECPTELVSVGDEVSKSMIERGIVPRVLIVDGKIMRKPVTPIRVDVDHVL
;
A
#
# COMPACT_ATOMS: atom_id res chain seq x y z
N MET A 1 -0.63 22.02 7.70
CA MET A 1 0.58 22.17 6.85
C MET A 1 1.76 21.49 7.53
N LEU A 2 2.63 20.77 6.81
CA LEU A 2 3.84 20.14 7.40
C LEU A 2 5.04 21.11 7.40
N THR A 3 5.83 21.14 8.48
CA THR A 3 7.07 21.92 8.53
C THR A 3 8.11 21.39 7.54
N PRO A 4 9.07 22.22 7.07
CA PRO A 4 10.11 21.76 6.13
C PRO A 4 10.93 20.57 6.64
N ASN A 5 11.27 20.57 7.94
CA ASN A 5 12.02 19.47 8.57
C ASN A 5 11.21 18.17 8.58
N LEU A 6 9.92 18.25 8.94
CA LEU A 6 9.05 17.07 8.95
C LEU A 6 8.85 16.53 7.52
N ARG A 7 8.69 17.41 6.54
CA ARG A 7 8.61 17.02 5.12
C ARG A 7 9.87 16.28 4.67
N LYS A 8 11.06 16.71 5.09
CA LYS A 8 12.32 16.01 4.75
C LYS A 8 12.37 14.63 5.41
N ARG A 9 12.01 14.52 6.69
CA ARG A 9 11.99 13.25 7.43
C ARG A 9 11.04 12.23 6.80
N LEU A 10 9.85 12.65 6.41
CA LEU A 10 8.83 11.78 5.81
C LEU A 10 9.13 11.35 4.36
N LYS A 11 10.19 11.88 3.72
CA LYS A 11 10.67 11.38 2.42
C LYS A 11 11.48 10.08 2.55
N SER A 12 11.98 9.78 3.74
CA SER A 12 12.63 8.51 4.02
C SER A 12 11.58 7.46 4.40
N PRO A 13 11.79 6.18 4.06
CA PRO A 13 10.93 5.10 4.54
C PRO A 13 10.84 5.12 6.07
N LEU A 14 9.62 5.08 6.60
CA LEU A 14 9.37 5.00 8.05
C LEU A 14 9.43 3.57 8.59
N GLY A 15 9.59 2.59 7.70
CA GLY A 15 9.70 1.18 8.02
C GLY A 15 10.51 0.46 6.94
N MET A 16 10.31 -0.85 6.82
CA MET A 16 11.01 -1.66 5.84
C MET A 16 10.58 -1.28 4.41
N LEU A 17 11.56 -0.88 3.58
CA LEU A 17 11.33 -0.66 2.16
C LEU A 17 11.58 -1.94 1.37
N ILE A 18 10.51 -2.54 0.84
CA ILE A 18 10.60 -3.69 -0.05
C ILE A 18 10.84 -3.19 -1.49
N ARG A 19 12.07 -3.32 -1.98
CA ARG A 19 12.45 -2.90 -3.35
C ARG A 19 12.34 -4.04 -4.35
N GLY A 20 11.96 -3.71 -5.58
CA GLY A 20 11.93 -4.64 -6.73
C GLY A 20 10.74 -4.39 -7.65
N HIS A 21 10.57 -5.28 -8.63
CA HIS A 21 9.36 -5.33 -9.47
C HIS A 21 8.14 -5.69 -8.60
N PRO A 22 6.92 -5.19 -8.90
CA PRO A 22 5.70 -5.51 -8.13
C PRO A 22 5.51 -6.99 -7.80
N ASP A 23 5.78 -7.90 -8.74
CA ASP A 23 5.67 -9.36 -8.47
C ASP A 23 6.66 -9.84 -7.40
N GLN A 24 7.86 -9.26 -7.37
CA GLN A 24 8.89 -9.62 -6.41
C GLN A 24 8.57 -9.05 -5.03
N THR A 25 8.10 -7.80 -4.99
CA THR A 25 7.78 -7.12 -3.72
C THR A 25 6.58 -7.77 -3.04
N VAL A 26 5.53 -8.10 -3.80
CA VAL A 26 4.36 -8.78 -3.26
C VAL A 26 4.69 -10.20 -2.80
N ARG A 27 5.53 -10.96 -3.53
CA ARG A 27 6.03 -12.26 -3.03
C ARG A 27 6.81 -12.15 -1.73
N ARG A 28 7.64 -11.11 -1.57
CA ARG A 28 8.36 -10.84 -0.31
C ARG A 28 7.41 -10.46 0.81
N LEU A 29 6.39 -9.66 0.52
CA LEU A 29 5.35 -9.32 1.49
C LEU A 29 4.62 -10.57 1.99
N LYS A 30 4.25 -11.51 1.11
CA LYS A 30 3.65 -12.79 1.54
C LYS A 30 4.52 -13.53 2.55
N LYS A 31 5.81 -13.67 2.27
CA LYS A 31 6.75 -14.31 3.21
C LYS A 31 6.79 -13.61 4.56
N ILE A 32 6.84 -12.28 4.58
CA ILE A 32 6.81 -11.50 5.83
C ILE A 32 5.49 -11.74 6.58
N MET A 33 4.36 -11.82 5.88
CA MET A 33 3.07 -12.13 6.53
C MET A 33 3.01 -13.56 7.07
N ASP A 34 3.59 -14.53 6.36
CA ASP A 34 3.67 -15.92 6.82
C ASP A 34 4.55 -16.03 8.08
N ASP A 35 5.66 -15.29 8.12
CA ASP A 35 6.60 -15.28 9.25
C ASP A 35 6.07 -14.52 10.47
N GLU A 36 5.49 -13.32 10.27
CA GLU A 36 5.03 -12.44 11.35
C GLU A 36 3.60 -12.73 11.79
N CYS A 37 2.80 -13.42 10.98
CA CYS A 37 1.38 -13.73 11.23
C CYS A 37 0.58 -12.50 11.75
N PRO A 38 0.59 -11.36 11.03
CA PRO A 38 -0.06 -10.14 11.52
C PRO A 38 -1.57 -10.35 11.62
N THR A 39 -2.18 -9.77 12.65
CA THR A 39 -3.64 -9.79 12.81
C THR A 39 -4.36 -9.03 11.72
N GLU A 40 -3.74 -7.96 11.21
CA GLU A 40 -4.36 -7.07 10.23
C GLU A 40 -3.40 -6.54 9.17
N LEU A 41 -3.92 -6.38 7.95
CA LEU A 41 -3.22 -5.75 6.83
C LEU A 41 -4.01 -4.53 6.34
N VAL A 42 -3.33 -3.37 6.33
CA VAL A 42 -3.85 -2.11 5.80
C VAL A 42 -2.99 -1.66 4.62
N SER A 43 -3.65 -1.24 3.55
CA SER A 43 -3.00 -0.70 2.35
C SER A 43 -3.29 0.78 2.17
N VAL A 44 -2.27 1.55 1.77
CA VAL A 44 -2.38 3.00 1.58
C VAL A 44 -1.79 3.39 0.22
N GLY A 45 -2.66 3.89 -0.65
CA GLY A 45 -2.35 4.31 -2.02
C GLY A 45 -2.96 3.37 -3.07
N ASP A 46 -3.38 3.95 -4.18
CA ASP A 46 -4.07 3.24 -5.26
C ASP A 46 -3.23 2.12 -5.88
N GLU A 47 -1.96 2.38 -6.21
CA GLU A 47 -1.10 1.41 -6.89
C GLU A 47 -0.73 0.21 -6.00
N VAL A 48 -0.46 0.44 -4.71
CA VAL A 48 -0.10 -0.66 -3.80
C VAL A 48 -1.31 -1.55 -3.54
N SER A 49 -2.48 -0.95 -3.36
CA SER A 49 -3.76 -1.64 -3.19
C SER A 49 -4.05 -2.53 -4.40
N LYS A 50 -3.97 -1.96 -5.61
CA LYS A 50 -4.14 -2.69 -6.87
C LYS A 50 -3.18 -3.88 -6.98
N SER A 51 -1.89 -3.62 -6.79
CA SER A 51 -0.82 -4.61 -6.99
C SER A 51 -0.98 -5.83 -6.07
N MET A 52 -1.38 -5.61 -4.82
CA MET A 52 -1.65 -6.68 -3.84
C MET A 52 -2.86 -7.52 -4.24
N ILE A 53 -3.98 -6.89 -4.58
CA ILE A 53 -5.24 -7.58 -4.92
C ILE A 53 -5.08 -8.43 -6.18
N GLU A 54 -4.47 -7.88 -7.23
CA GLU A 54 -4.18 -8.63 -8.46
C GLU A 54 -3.33 -9.89 -8.23
N ARG A 55 -2.61 -9.95 -7.11
CA ARG A 55 -1.73 -11.06 -6.72
C ARG A 55 -2.28 -11.87 -5.55
N GLY A 56 -3.57 -11.70 -5.24
CA GLY A 56 -4.32 -12.48 -4.27
C GLY A 56 -4.00 -12.14 -2.81
N ILE A 57 -3.51 -10.93 -2.52
CA ILE A 57 -3.46 -10.40 -1.15
C ILE A 57 -4.56 -9.37 -1.02
N VAL A 58 -5.52 -9.63 -0.13
CA VAL A 58 -6.65 -8.72 0.12
C VAL A 58 -6.46 -8.09 1.50
N PRO A 59 -6.09 -6.80 1.58
CA PRO A 59 -6.03 -6.06 2.84
C PRO A 59 -7.44 -5.89 3.44
N ARG A 60 -7.55 -5.86 4.77
CA ARG A 60 -8.83 -5.56 5.45
C ARG A 60 -9.27 -4.12 5.23
N VAL A 61 -8.31 -3.20 5.11
CA VAL A 61 -8.57 -1.77 4.87
C VAL A 61 -7.73 -1.28 3.70
N LEU A 62 -8.38 -0.55 2.79
CA LEU A 62 -7.76 0.10 1.64
C LEU A 62 -8.01 1.60 1.71
N ILE A 63 -6.94 2.38 1.68
CA ILE A 63 -6.99 3.84 1.68
C ILE A 63 -6.51 4.32 0.32
N VAL A 64 -7.41 4.88 -0.48
CA VAL A 64 -7.14 5.36 -1.85
C VAL A 64 -7.51 6.83 -1.97
N ASP A 65 -6.78 7.58 -2.80
CA ASP A 65 -7.03 9.01 -3.04
C ASP A 65 -7.25 9.34 -4.53
N GLY A 66 -7.27 8.31 -5.39
CA GLY A 66 -7.42 8.46 -6.83
C GLY A 66 -6.19 9.08 -7.48
N LYS A 67 -5.01 8.97 -6.85
CA LYS A 67 -3.77 9.52 -7.40
C LYS A 67 -2.62 8.53 -7.31
N ILE A 68 -1.93 8.38 -8.43
CA ILE A 68 -0.66 7.66 -8.50
C ILE A 68 0.42 8.65 -8.91
N MET A 69 1.52 8.69 -8.15
CA MET A 69 2.64 9.61 -8.42
C MET A 69 2.19 11.08 -8.60
N ARG A 70 1.17 11.50 -7.82
CA ARG A 70 0.53 12.83 -7.86
C ARG A 70 -0.30 13.13 -9.11
N LYS A 71 -0.53 12.15 -9.98
CA LYS A 71 -1.41 12.28 -11.15
C LYS A 71 -2.76 11.63 -10.86
N PRO A 72 -3.89 12.25 -11.28
CA PRO A 72 -5.19 11.65 -11.11
C PRO A 72 -5.29 10.35 -11.91
N VAL A 73 -5.91 9.35 -11.30
CA VAL A 73 -6.21 8.04 -11.90
C VAL A 73 -7.65 7.65 -11.53
N THR A 74 -8.23 6.72 -12.29
CA THR A 74 -9.44 6.06 -11.83
C THR A 74 -9.07 5.11 -10.68
N PRO A 75 -9.66 5.27 -9.49
CA PRO A 75 -9.39 4.36 -8.38
C PRO A 75 -9.74 2.92 -8.74
N ILE A 76 -9.11 1.97 -8.05
CA ILE A 76 -9.41 0.56 -8.22
C ILE A 76 -10.89 0.32 -7.88
N ARG A 77 -11.57 -0.52 -8.67
CA ARG A 77 -12.92 -0.98 -8.33
C ARG A 77 -12.80 -2.35 -7.71
N VAL A 78 -13.11 -2.42 -6.42
CA VAL A 78 -13.11 -3.65 -5.62
C VAL A 78 -14.41 -3.73 -4.84
N ASP A 79 -14.86 -4.95 -4.62
CA ASP A 79 -15.99 -5.20 -3.75
C ASP A 79 -15.53 -5.03 -2.30
N VAL A 80 -16.21 -4.18 -1.55
CA VAL A 80 -15.89 -3.84 -0.15
C VAL A 80 -17.17 -3.74 0.64
N ASP A 81 -17.13 -4.17 1.89
CA ASP A 81 -18.30 -4.14 2.77
C ASP A 81 -18.79 -2.69 3.00
N HIS A 82 -17.85 -1.74 3.13
CA HIS A 82 -18.13 -0.34 3.46
C HIS A 82 -17.16 0.61 2.76
N VAL A 83 -17.67 1.79 2.38
CA VAL A 83 -16.89 2.92 1.86
C VAL A 83 -17.14 4.12 2.77
N LEU A 84 -16.07 4.83 3.15
CA LEU A 84 -16.08 6.03 3.99
C LEU A 84 -15.89 7.31 3.15
#